data_AF-A0A318T9T8-F1
#
_entry.id   AF-A0A318T9T8-F1
#
_cell.length_a   1.000
_cell.length_b   1.000
_cell.length_c   1.000
_cell.angle_alpha   90.00
_cell.angle_beta   90.00
_cell.angle_gamma   90.00
#
_symmetry.space_group_name_H-M   'P 1'
#
loop_
_entity.id
_entity.type
_entity.pdbx_description
1 polymer ?
#
loop_
_entity_poly.entity_id
_entity_poly.type
_entity_poly.pdbx_seq_one_letter_code
_entity_poly.pdbx_strand_id
1 'polypeptide(L)'
;MEDRKISVTLTGPAKIDGVREPAGKTVAVTTTFARQLAASGVIDPVVVRGVANVDLSDTSLEINSQAAFDLAVAQKAKVLAETMVDEVIPAVVGLLKRECDEMKAKHQLEIAKLGNDLAEYRKTIDERDRQLVEMVTHTNELEKKLSDATARAEAAEKKLVEVPQSKPEDEAGKSSKPAKEGK
;
A
#
# COMPACT_ATOMS: atom_id res chain seq x y z
N MET A 1 53.24 -41.65 -33.23
CA MET A 1 52.86 -41.08 -34.54
C MET A 1 53.28 -39.64 -34.51
N GLU A 2 54.16 -39.21 -35.41
CA GLU A 2 54.59 -37.81 -35.48
C GLU A 2 53.44 -36.98 -36.04
N ASP A 3 52.97 -35.99 -35.28
CA ASP A 3 51.89 -35.11 -35.72
C ASP A 3 52.36 -34.31 -36.93
N ARG A 4 51.80 -34.64 -38.10
CA ARG A 4 52.05 -33.90 -39.34
C ARG A 4 51.64 -32.46 -39.15
N LYS A 5 52.62 -31.55 -39.17
CA LYS A 5 52.38 -30.11 -39.10
C LYS A 5 52.08 -29.56 -40.49
N ILE A 6 51.11 -28.65 -40.55
CA ILE A 6 50.66 -27.97 -41.77
C ILE A 6 50.87 -26.47 -41.56
N SER A 7 51.44 -25.81 -42.56
CA SER A 7 51.62 -24.36 -42.54
C SER A 7 50.32 -23.65 -42.93
N VAL A 8 49.77 -22.84 -42.04
CA VAL A 8 48.55 -22.03 -42.27
C VAL A 8 48.82 -20.55 -42.07
N THR A 9 48.24 -19.71 -42.92
CA THR A 9 48.33 -18.24 -42.79
C THR A 9 47.14 -17.71 -42.01
N LEU A 10 47.42 -16.96 -40.95
CA LEU A 10 46.41 -16.39 -40.08
C LEU A 10 45.71 -15.19 -40.74
N THR A 11 44.39 -15.20 -40.81
CA THR A 11 43.56 -14.06 -41.21
C THR A 11 43.22 -13.14 -40.03
N GLY A 12 43.42 -13.60 -38.79
CA GLY A 12 43.20 -12.83 -37.56
C GLY A 12 44.24 -13.15 -36.47
N PRO A 13 44.34 -12.34 -35.40
CA PRO A 13 45.28 -12.59 -34.32
C PRO A 13 44.87 -13.82 -33.49
N ALA A 14 45.79 -14.74 -33.25
CA ALA A 14 45.50 -15.96 -32.49
C ALA A 14 46.67 -16.43 -31.64
N LYS A 15 46.36 -17.24 -30.63
CA LYS A 15 47.35 -17.77 -29.70
C LYS A 15 47.74 -19.18 -30.14
N ILE A 16 49.01 -19.38 -30.51
CA ILE A 16 49.57 -20.66 -30.97
C ILE A 16 50.73 -21.02 -30.05
N ASP A 17 50.70 -22.22 -29.48
CA ASP A 17 51.70 -22.70 -28.51
C ASP A 17 51.99 -21.71 -27.36
N GLY A 18 50.95 -21.00 -26.92
CA GLY A 18 51.06 -20.03 -25.82
C GLY A 18 51.46 -18.61 -26.23
N VAL A 19 51.88 -18.38 -27.49
CA VAL A 19 52.31 -17.07 -28.01
C VAL A 19 51.22 -16.47 -28.90
N ARG A 20 50.96 -15.16 -28.75
CA ARG A 20 49.98 -14.46 -29.59
C ARG A 20 50.64 -14.01 -30.89
N GLU A 21 50.16 -14.56 -32.00
CA GLU A 21 50.64 -14.26 -33.33
C GLU A 21 49.71 -13.27 -34.05
N PRO A 22 50.26 -12.30 -34.79
CA PRO A 22 49.47 -11.31 -35.52
C PRO A 22 48.87 -11.92 -36.80
N ALA A 23 47.83 -11.26 -37.32
CA ALA A 23 47.27 -11.58 -38.62
C ALA A 23 48.34 -11.44 -39.74
N GLY A 24 48.24 -12.28 -40.77
CA GLY A 24 49.17 -12.36 -41.90
C GLY A 24 50.38 -13.27 -41.68
N LYS A 25 50.63 -13.75 -40.45
CA LYS A 25 51.75 -14.66 -40.17
C LYS A 25 51.39 -16.10 -40.57
N THR A 26 52.33 -16.81 -41.18
CA THR A 26 52.22 -18.25 -41.45
C THR A 26 52.82 -19.05 -40.31
N VAL A 27 52.06 -20.00 -39.77
CA VAL A 27 52.46 -20.82 -38.62
C VAL A 27 52.22 -22.30 -38.90
N ALA A 28 53.14 -23.16 -38.45
CA ALA A 28 53.04 -24.61 -38.61
C ALA A 28 52.25 -25.20 -37.43
N VAL A 29 51.06 -25.71 -37.71
CA VAL A 29 50.13 -26.22 -36.70
C VAL A 29 49.70 -27.65 -37.02
N THR A 30 49.24 -28.40 -36.03
CA THR A 30 48.66 -29.72 -36.26
C THR A 30 47.32 -29.62 -36.99
N THR A 31 46.90 -30.69 -37.69
CA THR A 31 45.62 -30.71 -38.43
C THR A 31 44.41 -30.41 -37.54
N THR A 32 44.41 -30.93 -36.31
CA THR A 32 43.35 -30.67 -35.33
C THR A 32 43.30 -29.21 -34.93
N PHE A 33 44.46 -28.58 -34.71
CA PHE A 33 44.55 -27.17 -34.37
C PHE A 33 44.17 -26.28 -35.56
N ALA A 34 44.56 -26.63 -36.79
CA ALA A 34 44.11 -25.93 -37.99
C ALA A 34 42.57 -25.91 -38.10
N ARG A 35 41.89 -27.03 -37.81
CA ARG A 35 40.41 -27.06 -37.80
C ARG A 35 39.82 -26.12 -36.74
N GLN A 36 40.39 -26.08 -35.54
CA GLN A 36 39.95 -25.15 -34.49
C GLN A 36 40.14 -23.69 -34.90
N LEU A 37 41.28 -23.37 -35.53
CA LEU A 37 41.54 -22.03 -36.05
C LEU A 37 40.52 -21.65 -37.14
N ALA A 38 40.18 -22.56 -38.04
CA ALA A 38 39.16 -22.32 -39.06
C ALA A 38 37.75 -22.13 -38.46
N ALA A 39 37.38 -22.94 -37.48
CA ALA A 39 36.11 -22.78 -36.76
C ALA A 39 36.02 -21.44 -36.03
N SER A 40 37.16 -20.92 -35.55
CA SER A 40 37.26 -19.59 -34.94
C SER A 40 37.35 -18.43 -35.95
N GLY A 41 37.35 -18.70 -37.26
CA GLY A 41 37.46 -17.70 -38.32
C GLY A 41 38.85 -17.07 -38.49
N VAL A 42 39.86 -17.63 -37.82
CA VAL A 42 41.26 -17.15 -37.80
C VAL A 42 42.05 -17.60 -39.02
N ILE A 43 41.58 -18.59 -39.77
CA ILE A 43 42.14 -18.99 -41.07
C ILE A 43 41.02 -19.29 -42.06
N ASP A 44 41.34 -19.27 -43.35
CA ASP A 44 40.38 -19.60 -44.41
C ASP A 44 39.97 -21.10 -44.35
N PRO A 45 38.66 -21.40 -44.19
CA PRO A 45 38.17 -22.78 -44.13
C PRO A 45 38.36 -23.58 -45.43
N VAL A 46 38.66 -22.92 -46.56
CA VAL A 46 39.01 -23.59 -47.83
C VAL A 46 40.37 -24.30 -47.72
N VAL A 47 41.33 -23.69 -47.01
CA VAL A 47 42.68 -24.26 -46.80
C VAL A 47 42.61 -25.52 -45.94
N VAL A 48 41.72 -25.57 -44.95
CA VAL A 48 41.56 -26.75 -44.08
C VAL A 48 40.84 -27.90 -44.79
N ARG A 49 39.89 -27.59 -45.68
CA ARG A 49 39.18 -28.62 -46.46
C ARG A 49 40.09 -29.34 -47.46
N GLY A 50 41.04 -28.63 -48.07
CA GLY A 50 42.03 -29.25 -48.97
C GLY A 50 42.94 -30.29 -48.31
N VAL A 51 43.12 -30.22 -46.99
CA VAL A 51 43.99 -31.13 -46.21
C VAL A 51 43.19 -32.19 -45.43
N ALA A 52 41.87 -32.04 -45.36
CA ALA A 52 40.97 -32.87 -44.55
C ALA A 52 40.34 -34.06 -45.29
N ASN A 53 40.81 -34.46 -46.48
CA ASN A 53 40.44 -35.74 -47.13
C ASN A 53 40.98 -36.98 -46.39
N VAL A 54 41.13 -36.88 -45.06
CA VAL A 54 41.29 -38.02 -44.16
C VAL A 54 39.89 -38.40 -43.71
N ASP A 55 39.46 -39.56 -44.20
CA ASP A 55 38.25 -40.30 -43.90
C ASP A 55 37.79 -40.13 -42.44
N LEU A 56 36.59 -39.57 -42.25
CA LEU A 56 35.92 -39.34 -40.96
C LEU A 56 34.74 -40.31 -40.79
N SER A 57 34.91 -41.58 -41.16
CA SER A 57 33.89 -42.62 -41.00
C SER A 57 33.68 -43.09 -39.54
N ASP A 58 34.39 -42.52 -38.56
CA ASP A 58 34.22 -42.80 -37.12
C ASP A 58 33.11 -41.96 -36.44
N THR A 59 31.96 -41.79 -37.10
CA THR A 59 30.75 -41.15 -36.52
C THR A 59 29.97 -42.05 -35.55
N SER A 60 30.45 -43.27 -35.29
CA SER A 60 29.75 -44.23 -34.42
C SER A 60 29.90 -43.96 -32.91
N LEU A 61 30.83 -43.07 -32.51
CA LEU A 61 31.02 -42.70 -31.09
C LEU A 61 30.18 -41.48 -30.65
N GLU A 62 29.83 -40.56 -31.55
CA GLU A 62 29.11 -39.33 -31.21
C GLU A 62 27.63 -39.56 -30.88
N ILE A 63 26.99 -40.55 -31.53
CA ILE A 63 25.57 -40.90 -31.33
C ILE A 63 25.33 -41.43 -29.91
N ASN A 64 26.28 -42.20 -29.35
CA ASN A 64 26.18 -42.72 -27.98
C ASN A 64 26.38 -41.63 -26.92
N SER A 65 27.18 -40.60 -27.19
CA SER A 65 27.39 -39.49 -26.25
C SER A 65 26.20 -38.53 -26.17
N GLN A 66 25.52 -38.27 -27.29
CA GLN A 66 24.36 -37.36 -27.29
C GLN A 66 23.17 -37.97 -26.55
N ALA A 67 22.84 -39.25 -26.82
CA ALA A 67 21.76 -39.93 -26.13
C ALA A 67 22.01 -40.06 -24.61
N ALA A 68 23.26 -40.30 -24.21
CA ALA A 68 23.64 -40.34 -22.79
C ALA A 68 23.52 -38.96 -22.12
N PHE A 69 23.90 -37.89 -22.83
CA PHE A 69 23.72 -36.51 -22.34
C PHE A 69 22.24 -36.16 -22.18
N ASP A 70 21.42 -36.43 -23.19
CA ASP A 70 19.98 -36.15 -23.15
C ASP A 70 19.29 -36.91 -22.02
N LEU A 71 19.68 -38.18 -21.78
CA LEU A 71 19.20 -38.96 -20.65
C LEU A 71 19.60 -38.33 -19.29
N ALA A 72 20.86 -37.88 -19.17
CA ALA A 72 21.34 -37.24 -17.94
C ALA A 72 20.62 -35.90 -17.67
N VAL A 73 20.36 -35.10 -18.72
CA VAL A 73 19.57 -33.87 -18.63
C VAL A 73 18.13 -34.18 -18.22
N ALA A 74 17.50 -35.18 -18.83
CA ALA A 74 16.13 -35.59 -18.49
C ALA A 74 16.02 -36.08 -17.03
N GLN A 75 16.99 -36.86 -16.55
CA GLN A 75 17.05 -37.30 -15.15
C GLN A 75 17.22 -36.12 -14.20
N LYS A 76 18.09 -35.16 -14.53
CA LYS A 76 18.32 -33.97 -13.69
C LYS A 76 17.10 -33.04 -13.67
N ALA A 77 16.43 -32.88 -14.80
CA ALA A 77 15.17 -32.15 -14.90
C ALA A 77 14.07 -32.83 -14.07
N LYS A 78 13.99 -34.16 -14.11
CA LYS A 78 13.06 -34.95 -13.30
C LYS A 78 13.30 -34.74 -11.80
N VAL A 79 14.53 -34.90 -11.33
CA VAL A 79 14.88 -34.69 -9.90
C VAL A 79 14.54 -33.26 -9.48
N LEU A 80 14.87 -32.27 -10.31
CA LEU A 80 14.54 -30.87 -10.00
C LEU A 80 13.02 -30.66 -9.90
N ALA A 81 12.24 -31.25 -10.82
CA ALA A 81 10.78 -31.16 -10.80
C ALA A 81 10.20 -31.82 -9.54
N GLU A 82 10.70 -33.00 -9.16
CA GLU A 82 10.30 -33.69 -7.93
C GLU A 82 10.64 -32.86 -6.69
N THR A 83 11.85 -32.30 -6.58
CA THR A 83 12.22 -31.39 -5.47
C THR A 83 11.34 -30.15 -5.41
N MET A 84 10.99 -29.57 -6.56
CA MET A 84 10.08 -28.41 -6.58
C MET A 84 8.69 -28.78 -6.06
N VAL A 85 8.16 -29.93 -6.45
CA VAL A 85 6.82 -30.40 -6.07
C VAL A 85 6.76 -30.83 -4.61
N ASP A 86 7.77 -31.56 -4.13
CA ASP A 86 7.73 -32.17 -2.81
C ASP A 86 8.20 -31.23 -1.69
N GLU A 87 9.12 -30.29 -2.00
CA GLU A 87 9.72 -29.43 -0.98
C GLU A 87 9.34 -27.97 -1.16
N VAL A 88 9.61 -27.41 -2.35
CA VAL A 88 9.51 -25.96 -2.58
C VAL A 88 8.06 -25.49 -2.56
N ILE A 89 7.17 -26.16 -3.30
CA ILE A 89 5.75 -25.77 -3.38
C ILE A 89 5.08 -25.85 -2.00
N PRO A 90 5.17 -26.94 -1.22
CA PRO A 90 4.58 -27.00 0.12
C PRO A 90 5.14 -25.95 1.07
N ALA A 91 6.44 -25.65 1.00
CA ALA A 91 7.05 -24.61 1.82
C ALA A 91 6.49 -23.21 1.50
N VAL A 92 6.40 -22.86 0.21
CA VAL A 92 5.85 -21.57 -0.24
C VAL A 92 4.36 -21.46 0.08
N VAL A 93 3.58 -22.50 -0.18
CA VAL A 93 2.15 -22.55 0.17
C VAL A 93 1.96 -22.41 1.68
N GLY A 94 2.82 -23.06 2.47
CA GLY A 94 2.82 -22.93 3.93
C GLY A 94 3.10 -21.51 4.41
N LEU A 95 4.07 -20.82 3.80
CA LEU A 95 4.37 -19.41 4.08
C LEU A 95 3.19 -18.50 3.72
N LEU A 96 2.66 -18.62 2.50
CA LEU A 96 1.52 -17.83 2.03
C LEU A 96 0.27 -18.05 2.91
N LYS A 97 0.05 -19.28 3.38
CA LYS A 97 -1.05 -19.58 4.30
C LYS A 97 -0.87 -18.87 5.64
N ARG A 98 0.33 -18.89 6.22
CA ARG A 98 0.63 -18.18 7.47
C ARG A 98 0.46 -16.68 7.32
N GLU A 99 0.96 -16.09 6.24
CA GLU A 99 0.78 -14.66 5.95
C GLU A 99 -0.70 -14.30 5.78
N CYS A 100 -1.46 -15.12 5.06
CA CYS A 100 -2.91 -14.95 4.93
C CYS A 100 -3.62 -15.00 6.29
N ASP A 101 -3.26 -15.96 7.15
CA ASP A 101 -3.88 -16.13 8.46
C ASP A 101 -3.52 -14.96 9.40
N GLU A 102 -2.27 -14.49 9.36
CA GLU A 102 -1.82 -13.31 10.12
C GLU A 102 -2.55 -12.05 9.66
N MET A 103 -2.66 -11.83 8.35
CA MET A 103 -3.38 -10.68 7.80
C MET A 103 -4.86 -10.72 8.15
N LYS A 104 -5.50 -11.91 8.11
CA LYS A 104 -6.89 -12.07 8.57
C LYS A 104 -7.04 -11.72 10.05
N ALA A 105 -6.14 -12.21 10.91
CA ALA A 105 -6.19 -11.91 12.34
C ALA A 105 -6.02 -10.41 12.62
N LYS A 106 -5.08 -9.74 11.93
CA LYS A 106 -4.90 -8.28 12.04
C LYS A 106 -6.16 -7.52 11.64
N HIS A 107 -6.76 -7.83 10.50
CA HIS A 107 -7.99 -7.17 10.06
C HIS A 107 -9.17 -7.46 11.00
N GLN A 108 -9.30 -8.68 11.52
CA GLN A 108 -10.35 -9.00 12.50
C GLN A 108 -10.22 -8.14 13.77
N LEU A 109 -8.99 -7.96 14.25
CA LEU A 109 -8.71 -7.11 15.42
C LEU A 109 -8.99 -5.64 15.14
N GLU A 110 -8.67 -5.14 13.95
CA GLU A 110 -9.00 -3.78 13.53
C GLU A 110 -10.51 -3.54 13.40
N ILE A 111 -11.23 -4.49 12.79
CA ILE A 111 -12.70 -4.46 12.71
C ILE A 111 -13.31 -4.42 14.12
N ALA A 112 -12.80 -5.22 15.06
CA ALA A 112 -13.28 -5.22 16.44
C ALA A 112 -13.03 -3.87 17.15
N LYS A 113 -11.85 -3.26 16.93
CA LYS A 113 -11.55 -1.92 17.46
C LYS A 113 -12.51 -0.86 16.92
N LEU A 114 -12.67 -0.80 15.60
CA LEU A 114 -13.61 0.14 14.96
C LEU A 114 -15.05 -0.08 15.44
N GLY A 115 -15.46 -1.34 15.66
CA GLY A 115 -16.75 -1.67 16.24
C GLY A 115 -16.93 -1.11 17.65
N ASN A 116 -15.90 -1.18 18.50
CA ASN A 116 -15.91 -0.60 19.84
C ASN A 116 -15.96 0.92 19.79
N ASP A 117 -15.11 1.55 18.97
CA ASP A 117 -15.07 3.00 18.82
C ASP A 117 -16.43 3.55 18.35
N LEU A 118 -17.07 2.90 17.37
CA LEU A 118 -18.42 3.26 16.92
C LEU A 118 -19.46 3.14 18.04
N ALA A 119 -19.36 2.11 18.88
CA ALA A 119 -20.27 1.95 20.02
C ALA A 119 -20.06 3.05 21.08
N GLU A 120 -18.83 3.48 21.31
CA GLU A 120 -18.50 4.58 22.22
C GLU A 120 -18.98 5.93 21.67
N TYR A 121 -18.78 6.20 20.38
CA TYR A 121 -19.31 7.40 19.73
C TYR A 121 -20.82 7.45 19.80
N ARG A 122 -21.49 6.31 19.59
CA ARG A 122 -22.96 6.25 19.70
C ARG A 122 -23.46 6.57 21.11
N LYS A 123 -22.83 6.00 22.14
CA LYS A 123 -23.15 6.35 23.54
C LYS A 123 -22.94 7.84 23.82
N THR A 124 -21.88 8.41 23.27
CA THR A 124 -21.59 9.84 23.43
C THR A 124 -22.66 10.69 22.75
N ILE A 125 -23.10 10.33 21.55
CA ILE A 125 -24.18 11.01 20.84
C ILE A 125 -25.47 10.93 21.65
N ASP A 126 -25.87 9.73 22.11
CA ASP A 126 -27.08 9.53 22.90
C ASP A 126 -27.08 10.38 24.19
N GLU A 127 -25.92 10.46 24.86
CA GLU A 127 -25.73 11.32 26.03
C GLU A 127 -25.84 12.81 25.69
N ARG A 128 -25.23 13.28 24.59
CA ARG A 128 -25.35 14.68 24.19
C ARG A 128 -26.78 15.03 23.78
N ASP A 129 -27.49 14.14 23.09
CA ASP A 129 -28.88 14.34 22.70
C ASP A 129 -29.76 14.46 23.94
N ARG A 130 -29.53 13.63 24.96
CA ARG A 130 -30.20 13.75 26.26
C ARG A 130 -29.92 15.12 26.91
N GLN A 131 -28.66 15.53 26.98
CA GLN A 131 -28.28 16.83 27.54
C GLN A 131 -28.93 18.00 26.77
N LEU A 132 -29.02 17.91 25.44
CA LEU A 132 -29.68 18.92 24.61
C LEU A 132 -31.17 19.00 24.93
N VAL A 133 -31.87 17.86 25.07
CA VAL A 133 -33.28 17.83 25.47
C VAL A 133 -33.46 18.48 26.85
N GLU A 134 -32.63 18.11 27.83
CA GLU A 134 -32.67 18.69 29.17
C GLU A 134 -32.45 20.22 29.13
N MET A 135 -31.46 20.71 28.39
CA MET A 135 -31.21 22.14 28.22
C MET A 135 -32.38 22.88 27.54
N VAL A 136 -32.98 22.29 26.50
CA VAL A 136 -34.14 22.87 25.82
C VAL A 136 -35.33 22.97 26.77
N THR A 137 -35.60 21.91 27.54
CA THR A 137 -36.69 21.94 28.53
C THR A 137 -36.46 23.02 29.59
N HIS A 138 -35.24 23.13 30.12
CA HIS A 138 -34.90 24.17 31.08
C HIS A 138 -35.04 25.59 30.51
N THR A 139 -34.61 25.78 29.26
CA THR A 139 -34.75 27.07 28.56
C THR A 139 -36.23 27.45 28.41
N ASN A 140 -37.08 26.51 27.97
CA ASN A 140 -38.52 26.74 27.85
C ASN A 140 -39.17 27.08 29.22
N GLU A 141 -38.73 26.45 30.30
CA GLU A 141 -39.19 26.77 31.66
C GLU A 141 -38.80 28.18 32.09
N LEU A 142 -37.56 28.60 31.80
CA LEU A 142 -37.08 29.95 32.09
C LEU A 142 -37.82 31.00 31.27
N GLU A 143 -38.04 30.75 29.97
CA GLU A 143 -38.84 31.62 29.10
C GLU A 143 -40.27 31.80 29.64
N LYS A 144 -40.90 30.70 30.08
CA LYS A 144 -42.23 30.77 30.70
C LYS A 144 -42.22 31.61 31.99
N LYS A 145 -41.26 31.39 32.89
CA LYS A 145 -41.12 32.18 34.12
C LYS A 145 -40.88 33.65 33.83
N LEU A 146 -40.09 33.96 32.80
CA LEU A 146 -39.81 35.33 32.37
C LEU A 146 -41.09 35.99 31.82
N SER A 147 -41.84 35.29 30.96
CA SER A 147 -43.14 35.77 30.46
C SER A 147 -44.13 36.04 31.59
N ASP A 148 -44.26 35.12 32.55
CA ASP A 148 -45.11 35.29 33.73
C ASP A 148 -44.68 36.49 34.60
N ALA A 149 -43.37 36.70 34.76
CA ALA A 149 -42.83 37.84 35.51
C ALA A 149 -43.11 39.17 34.80
N THR A 150 -42.93 39.23 33.48
CA THR A 150 -43.24 40.41 32.66
C THR A 150 -44.72 40.77 32.76
N ALA A 151 -45.62 39.79 32.63
CA ALA A 151 -47.06 40.02 32.76
C ALA A 151 -47.45 40.54 34.15
N ARG A 152 -46.80 40.05 35.22
CA ARG A 152 -47.02 40.56 36.58
C ARG A 152 -46.51 41.99 36.76
N ALA A 153 -45.34 42.32 36.18
CA ALA A 153 -44.79 43.66 36.21
C ALA A 153 -45.74 44.65 35.52
N GLU A 154 -46.20 44.34 34.30
CA GLU A 154 -47.18 45.16 33.58
C GLU A 154 -48.50 45.34 34.35
N ALA A 155 -49.00 44.27 34.98
CA ALA A 155 -50.21 44.35 35.81
C ALA A 155 -50.01 45.21 37.07
N ALA A 156 -48.82 45.18 37.68
CA ALA A 156 -48.48 46.02 38.82
C ALA A 156 -48.35 47.50 38.42
N GLU A 157 -47.74 47.79 37.27
CA GLU A 157 -47.65 49.14 36.71
C GLU A 157 -49.03 49.74 36.44
N LYS A 158 -49.95 48.98 35.82
CA LYS A 158 -51.33 49.44 35.61
C LYS A 158 -52.03 49.81 36.93
N LYS A 159 -51.87 48.98 37.98
CA LYS A 159 -52.46 49.26 39.30
C LYS A 159 -51.88 50.50 39.98
N LEU A 160 -50.60 50.80 39.77
CA LEU A 160 -49.95 52.01 40.29
C LEU A 160 -50.49 53.28 39.62
N VAL A 161 -50.82 53.23 38.32
CA VAL A 161 -51.39 54.35 37.57
C VAL A 161 -52.87 54.58 37.91
N GLU A 162 -53.61 53.52 38.28
CA GLU A 162 -55.05 53.60 38.65
C GLU A 162 -55.33 53.99 40.10
N VAL A 163 -54.31 54.22 40.95
CA VAL A 163 -54.56 54.78 42.30
C VAL A 163 -55.14 56.18 42.16
N PRO A 164 -56.40 56.42 42.56
CA PRO A 164 -57.02 57.73 42.40
C PRO A 164 -56.26 58.75 43.25
N GLN A 165 -55.94 59.90 42.66
CA GLN A 165 -55.74 61.12 43.41
C GLN A 165 -57.05 61.43 44.14
N SER A 166 -57.28 60.81 45.30
CA SER A 166 -58.31 61.25 46.23
C SER A 166 -57.91 62.66 46.65
N LYS A 167 -58.57 63.66 46.05
CA LYS A 167 -58.63 65.03 46.56
C LYS A 167 -58.81 65.00 48.09
N PRO A 168 -58.10 65.83 48.87
CA PRO A 168 -58.55 66.15 50.20
C PRO A 168 -59.71 67.14 50.05
N GLU A 169 -60.94 66.65 50.10
CA GLU A 169 -62.10 67.46 50.44
C GLU A 169 -62.54 67.02 51.85
N ASP A 170 -62.25 67.88 52.83
CA ASP A 170 -63.12 68.18 53.97
C ASP A 170 -62.54 69.41 54.70
N GLU A 171 -63.19 70.57 54.59
CA GLU A 171 -64.21 71.03 55.54
C GLU A 171 -63.65 71.38 56.93
N ALA A 172 -63.26 72.65 57.11
CA ALA A 172 -63.39 73.33 58.39
C ALA A 172 -63.37 74.86 58.18
N GLY A 173 -64.49 75.54 58.46
CA GLY A 173 -64.43 76.99 58.68
C GLY A 173 -65.63 77.85 58.25
N LYS A 174 -66.88 77.42 58.43
CA LYS A 174 -68.01 78.36 58.54
C LYS A 174 -68.33 78.60 60.03
N SER A 175 -67.85 79.71 60.58
CA SER A 175 -68.43 80.39 61.75
C SER A 175 -68.45 81.90 61.43
N SER A 176 -69.62 82.44 61.07
CA SER A 176 -70.61 83.09 61.96
C SER A 176 -70.42 84.61 62.09
N LYS A 177 -71.18 85.34 61.27
CA LYS A 177 -71.76 86.70 61.50
C LYS A 177 -72.97 86.79 60.55
N PRO A 178 -74.08 87.51 60.85
CA PRO A 178 -74.19 88.76 61.64
C PRO A 178 -75.34 88.73 62.68
N ALA A 179 -75.46 89.68 63.62
CA ALA A 179 -76.35 90.84 63.46
C ALA A 179 -76.11 91.95 64.52
N LYS A 180 -76.27 93.19 64.05
CA LYS A 180 -76.61 94.45 64.74
C LYS A 180 -77.85 94.28 65.65
N GLU A 181 -78.25 95.10 66.62
CA GLU A 181 -78.17 96.54 66.88
C GLU A 181 -78.81 96.80 68.28
N GLY A 182 -78.43 97.87 68.98
CA GLY A 182 -79.35 98.68 69.79
C GLY A 182 -79.49 98.44 71.30
N LYS A 183 -78.75 99.21 72.11
CA LYS A 183 -79.29 100.30 72.96
C LYS A 183 -78.15 101.06 73.65
#